data_AF-A0A445CY71-F1
#
_entry.id   AF-A0A445CY71-F1
#
_cell.length_a   1.000
_cell.length_b   1.000
_cell.length_c   1.000
_cell.angle_alpha   90.00
_cell.angle_beta   90.00
_cell.angle_gamma   90.00
#
_symmetry.space_group_name_H-M   'P 1'
#
loop_
_entity.id
_entity.type
_entity.pdbx_description
1 polymer ?
#
loop_
_entity_poly.entity_id
_entity_poly.type
_entity_poly.pdbx_seq_one_letter_code
_entity_poly.pdbx_strand_id
1 'polypeptide(L)'
;MTTSSAQGSTDWCQQESERDTPNGNEKSSDAATKAYPTPTALYDDLARDSNLFWDKLESFHKSFGTKFKVPTIGGRPLDLYRLFVEVTSRGGIEKVCI
;
A
#
# COMPACT_ATOMS: atom_id res chain seq x y z
N MET A 1 -58.41 4.21 22.49
CA MET A 1 -57.17 4.98 22.63
C MET A 1 -56.12 4.24 21.80
N THR A 2 -56.06 4.50 20.49
CA THR A 2 -55.09 5.39 19.80
C THR A 2 -53.69 4.79 19.66
N THR A 3 -53.38 4.35 18.42
CA THR A 3 -52.14 4.52 17.60
C THR A 3 -50.77 4.54 18.31
N SER A 4 -49.68 3.97 17.79
CA SER A 4 -49.14 4.22 16.45
C SER A 4 -47.91 3.35 16.16
N SER A 5 -47.69 3.10 14.87
CA SER A 5 -46.56 2.44 14.21
C SER A 5 -45.19 3.02 14.55
N ALA A 6 -44.17 2.15 14.57
CA ALA A 6 -42.77 2.52 14.43
C ALA A 6 -42.39 2.50 12.94
N GLN A 7 -42.10 3.68 12.39
CA GLN A 7 -41.49 3.85 11.07
C GLN A 7 -40.13 4.50 11.30
N GLY A 8 -39.05 3.70 11.23
CA GLY A 8 -37.68 4.22 11.21
C GLY A 8 -37.31 4.58 9.78
N SER A 9 -37.50 5.85 9.42
CA SER A 9 -37.15 6.42 8.12
C SER A 9 -35.67 6.80 8.09
N THR A 10 -34.96 6.28 7.11
CA THR A 10 -33.63 6.71 6.66
C THR A 10 -33.62 8.17 6.27
N ASP A 11 -32.73 8.95 6.86
CA ASP A 11 -32.26 10.23 6.32
C ASP A 11 -30.80 10.46 6.75
N TRP A 12 -29.87 10.18 5.85
CA TRP A 12 -28.47 10.58 5.97
C TRP A 12 -28.04 11.21 4.64
N CYS A 13 -28.64 12.35 4.31
CA CYS A 13 -28.10 13.24 3.27
C CYS A 13 -28.60 14.67 3.49
N GLN A 14 -27.88 15.46 4.31
CA GLN A 14 -27.61 16.89 4.13
C GLN A 14 -27.02 17.51 5.41
N GLN A 15 -25.78 18.00 5.33
CA GLN A 15 -25.48 19.38 5.72
C GLN A 15 -24.15 19.82 5.09
N GLU A 16 -24.21 20.81 4.22
CA GLU A 16 -23.08 21.45 3.54
C GLU A 16 -22.47 22.61 4.36
N SER A 17 -21.25 23.01 3.97
CA SER A 17 -20.68 24.39 3.90
C SER A 17 -20.80 25.29 5.14
N GLU A 18 -19.78 25.93 5.74
CA GLU A 18 -18.61 26.67 5.23
C GLU A 18 -18.00 27.33 6.50
N ARG A 19 -16.67 27.35 6.70
CA ARG A 19 -16.02 28.42 7.49
C ARG A 19 -14.58 28.63 7.03
N ASP A 20 -14.32 29.87 6.63
CA ASP A 20 -13.07 30.40 6.09
C ASP A 20 -11.96 30.63 7.15
N THR A 21 -10.74 30.75 6.64
CA THR A 21 -9.38 30.63 7.25
C THR A 21 -8.91 31.78 8.18
N PRO A 22 -7.76 31.65 8.92
CA PRO A 22 -6.47 32.04 8.33
C PRO A 22 -5.20 31.27 8.80
N ASN A 23 -4.27 31.14 7.84
CA ASN A 23 -2.79 31.14 7.93
C ASN A 23 -2.10 30.90 9.29
N GLY A 24 -1.50 29.71 9.44
CA GLY A 24 -0.43 29.41 10.39
C GLY A 24 0.58 28.48 9.74
N ASN A 25 1.80 28.98 9.47
CA ASN A 25 2.93 28.14 9.13
C ASN A 25 3.28 27.34 10.40
N GLU A 26 2.83 26.10 10.43
CA GLU A 26 3.27 25.11 11.39
C GLU A 26 4.04 24.08 10.59
N LYS A 27 5.37 24.26 10.58
CA LYS A 27 6.32 23.21 10.26
C LYS A 27 6.25 22.16 11.36
N SER A 28 5.12 21.46 11.44
CA SER A 28 5.03 20.18 12.13
C SER A 28 5.84 19.23 11.27
N SER A 29 7.01 18.84 11.77
CA SER A 29 7.73 17.68 11.26
C SER A 29 6.92 16.43 11.62
N ASP A 30 5.77 16.30 10.99
CA ASP A 30 5.03 15.05 10.90
C ASP A 30 5.93 14.11 10.11
N ALA A 31 6.66 13.27 10.83
CA ALA A 31 7.03 11.98 10.31
C ALA A 31 5.72 11.19 10.09
N ALA A 32 4.94 11.61 9.09
CA ALA A 32 3.80 10.90 8.58
C ALA A 32 4.32 9.50 8.30
N THR A 33 3.89 8.53 9.11
CA THR A 33 4.14 7.13 8.87
C THR A 33 3.59 6.87 7.48
N LYS A 34 4.47 6.80 6.48
CA LYS A 34 4.05 6.60 5.09
C LYS A 34 3.28 5.30 5.06
N ALA A 35 1.95 5.41 4.97
CA ALA A 35 1.08 4.27 4.92
C ALA A 35 1.50 3.39 3.74
N TYR A 36 1.49 2.08 3.96
CA TYR A 36 1.83 1.15 2.89
C TYR A 36 0.83 1.33 1.75
N PRO A 37 1.29 1.46 0.50
CA PRO A 37 0.38 1.65 -0.63
C PRO A 37 -0.49 0.40 -0.81
N THR A 38 -1.68 0.60 -1.35
CA THR A 38 -2.60 -0.49 -1.69
C THR A 38 -1.93 -1.45 -2.69
N PRO A 39 -2.12 -2.78 -2.57
CA PRO A 39 -1.63 -3.74 -3.54
C PRO A 39 -2.11 -3.42 -4.97
N THR A 40 -1.19 -3.47 -5.93
CA THR A 40 -1.45 -3.11 -7.34
C THR A 40 -1.41 -4.32 -8.30
N ALA A 41 -1.20 -5.53 -7.77
CA ALA A 41 -1.17 -6.80 -8.48
C ALA A 41 -1.43 -7.98 -7.52
N LEU A 42 -1.92 -9.10 -8.05
CA LEU A 42 -2.07 -10.35 -7.30
C LEU A 42 -0.75 -11.14 -7.26
N TYR A 43 -0.60 -11.97 -6.22
CA TYR A 43 0.59 -12.80 -6.06
C TYR A 43 0.81 -13.74 -7.26
N ASP A 44 -0.23 -14.45 -7.71
CA ASP A 44 -0.10 -15.45 -8.78
C ASP A 44 0.34 -14.84 -10.11
N ASP A 45 -0.06 -13.60 -10.39
CA ASP A 45 0.35 -12.88 -11.60
C ASP A 45 1.82 -12.47 -11.50
N LEU A 46 2.24 -11.96 -10.33
CA LEU A 46 3.64 -11.61 -10.08
C LEU A 46 4.55 -12.83 -10.12
N ALA A 47 4.09 -13.99 -9.65
CA ALA A 47 4.87 -15.23 -9.67
C ALA A 47 4.97 -15.84 -11.08
N ARG A 48 4.03 -15.56 -11.98
CA ARG A 48 4.02 -16.09 -13.35
C ARG A 48 4.80 -15.24 -14.35
N ASP A 49 4.89 -13.92 -14.12
CA ASP A 49 5.49 -12.97 -15.05
C ASP A 49 6.59 -12.12 -14.39
N SER A 50 7.84 -12.38 -14.80
CA SER A 50 9.00 -11.63 -14.32
C SER A 50 8.95 -10.15 -14.68
N ASN A 51 8.42 -9.76 -15.84
CA ASN A 51 8.39 -8.36 -16.26
C ASN A 51 7.40 -7.58 -15.40
N LEU A 52 6.20 -8.15 -15.20
CA LEU A 52 5.19 -7.58 -14.31
C LEU A 52 5.73 -7.40 -12.89
N PHE A 53 6.51 -8.37 -12.37
CA PHE A 53 7.18 -8.25 -11.08
C PHE A 53 8.09 -7.02 -11.02
N TRP A 54 8.98 -6.83 -12.00
CA TRP A 54 9.91 -5.70 -12.02
C TRP A 54 9.18 -4.35 -12.14
N ASP A 55 8.18 -4.27 -13.00
CA ASP A 55 7.38 -3.04 -13.20
C ASP A 55 6.67 -2.61 -11.91
N LYS A 56 6.08 -3.57 -11.19
CA LYS A 56 5.37 -3.31 -9.92
C LYS A 56 6.35 -2.99 -8.80
N LEU A 57 7.49 -3.66 -8.74
CA LEU A 57 8.53 -3.39 -7.75
C LEU A 57 9.13 -1.97 -7.94
N GLU A 58 9.39 -1.56 -9.17
CA GLU A 58 9.90 -0.21 -9.44
C GLU A 58 8.85 0.87 -9.11
N SER A 59 7.59 0.65 -9.49
CA SER A 59 6.47 1.56 -9.17
C SER A 59 6.26 1.69 -7.66
N PHE A 60 6.41 0.59 -6.92
CA PHE A 60 6.37 0.58 -5.47
C PHE A 60 7.51 1.43 -4.88
N HIS A 61 8.76 1.27 -5.35
CA HIS A 61 9.86 2.13 -4.89
C HIS A 61 9.64 3.62 -5.19
N LYS A 62 9.05 3.94 -6.34
CA LYS A 62 8.66 5.30 -6.73
C LYS A 62 7.63 5.90 -5.78
N SER A 63 6.61 5.14 -5.35
CA SER A 63 5.60 5.65 -4.40
C SER A 63 6.20 6.00 -3.03
N PHE A 64 7.25 5.29 -2.60
CA PHE A 64 7.98 5.63 -1.37
C PHE A 64 8.97 6.78 -1.54
N GLY A 65 9.26 7.21 -2.77
CA GLY A 65 10.30 8.21 -3.07
C GLY A 65 11.72 7.68 -2.85
N THR A 66 11.89 6.35 -2.94
CA THR A 66 13.18 5.69 -2.73
C THR A 66 13.85 5.38 -4.06
N LYS A 67 15.18 5.37 -4.08
CA LYS A 67 15.94 4.92 -5.26
C LYS A 67 15.84 3.41 -5.38
N PHE A 68 15.33 2.94 -6.51
CA PHE A 68 15.34 1.53 -6.83
C PHE A 68 16.79 1.04 -7.05
N LYS A 69 17.20 -0.03 -6.36
CA LYS A 69 18.55 -0.59 -6.43
C LYS A 69 18.50 -2.11 -6.34
N VAL A 70 19.25 -2.77 -7.21
CA VAL A 70 19.47 -4.23 -7.12
C VAL A 70 20.79 -4.49 -6.41
N PRO A 71 20.82 -5.23 -5.29
CA PRO A 71 22.05 -5.55 -4.58
C PRO A 71 22.93 -6.47 -5.41
N THR A 72 24.25 -6.42 -5.17
CA THR A 72 25.25 -7.27 -5.84
C THR A 72 25.86 -8.24 -4.84
N ILE A 73 25.92 -9.54 -5.16
CA ILE A 73 26.51 -10.60 -4.34
C ILE A 73 27.59 -11.30 -5.16
N GLY A 74 28.82 -11.38 -4.63
CA GLY A 74 29.94 -12.01 -5.34
C GLY A 74 30.26 -11.35 -6.68
N GLY A 75 30.03 -10.03 -6.81
CA GLY A 75 30.23 -9.28 -8.06
C GLY A 75 29.14 -9.46 -9.13
N ARG A 76 28.04 -10.16 -8.83
CA ARG A 76 26.90 -10.34 -9.74
C ARG A 76 25.62 -9.71 -9.16
N PRO A 77 24.76 -9.09 -9.99
CA PRO A 77 23.49 -8.57 -9.51
C PRO A 77 22.61 -9.72 -9.00
N LEU A 78 21.89 -9.47 -7.91
CA LEU A 78 20.97 -10.42 -7.33
C LEU A 78 19.73 -10.54 -8.22
N ASP A 79 19.37 -11.78 -8.57
CA ASP A 79 18.10 -12.07 -9.24
C ASP A 79 16.96 -11.98 -8.21
N LEU A 80 16.33 -10.79 -8.14
CA LEU A 80 15.25 -10.53 -7.19
C LEU A 80 13.98 -11.31 -7.52
N TYR A 81 13.69 -11.57 -8.79
CA TYR A 81 12.49 -12.33 -9.17
C TYR A 81 12.63 -13.79 -8.73
N ARG A 82 13.78 -14.41 -9.01
CA ARG A 82 14.05 -15.77 -8.54
C ARG A 82 14.05 -15.85 -7.01
N LEU A 83 14.66 -14.87 -6.33
CA LEU A 83 14.63 -14.80 -4.87
C LEU A 83 13.19 -14.71 -4.33
N PHE A 84 12.37 -13.85 -4.93
CA PHE A 84 10.97 -13.67 -4.56
C PHE A 84 10.22 -15.00 -4.63
N VAL A 85 10.23 -15.68 -5.78
CA VAL A 85 9.51 -16.96 -5.99
C VAL A 85 9.97 -18.04 -5.00
N GLU A 86 11.29 -18.18 -4.81
CA GLU A 86 11.86 -19.19 -3.91
C GLU A 86 11.48 -18.93 -2.44
N VAL A 87 11.54 -17.68 -1.99
CA VAL A 87 11.22 -17.34 -0.60
C VAL A 87 9.73 -17.48 -0.34
N THR A 88 8.87 -17.00 -1.25
CA THR A 88 7.42 -17.06 -1.05
C THR A 88 6.88 -18.48 -1.16
N SER A 89 7.44 -19.32 -2.04
CA SER A 89 7.05 -20.74 -2.13
C SER A 89 7.38 -21.54 -0.86
N ARG A 90 8.36 -21.10 -0.07
CA ARG A 90 8.73 -21.70 1.23
C ARG A 90 7.95 -21.12 2.41
N GLY A 91 6.99 -20.24 2.17
CA GLY A 91 6.18 -19.59 3.20
C GLY A 91 6.72 -18.24 3.68
N GLY A 92 7.62 -17.61 2.92
CA GLY A 92 8.09 -16.26 3.16
C GLY A 92 9.30 -16.16 4.08
N ILE A 93 9.69 -14.91 4.36
CA ILE A 93 10.89 -14.59 5.15
C ILE A 93 10.86 -15.20 6.57
N GLU A 94 9.68 -15.30 7.18
CA GLU A 94 9.49 -15.89 8.50
C GLU A 94 9.75 -17.40 8.53
N LYS A 95 9.71 -18.08 7.40
CA LYS A 95 10.00 -19.52 7.33
C LYS A 95 11.43 -19.81 6.91
N VAL A 96 12.08 -18.89 6.21
CA VAL A 96 13.40 -19.09 5.62
C VAL A 96 14.53 -18.60 6.53
N CYS A 97 14.29 -17.58 7.35
CA CYS A 97 15.33 -16.93 8.16
C CYS A 97 15.33 -17.32 9.65
N ILE A 98 14.38 -18.14 10.09
CA ILE A 98 14.17 -18.49 11.51
C ILE A 98 14.62 -19.92 11.78
#